data_AF-A0A7S3MGD7-F1
#
_entry.id   AF-A0A7S3MGD7-F1
#
_cell.length_a   1.000
_cell.length_b   1.000
_cell.length_c   1.000
_cell.angle_alpha   90.00
_cell.angle_beta   90.00
_cell.angle_gamma   90.00
#
_symmetry.space_group_name_H-M   'P 1'
#
loop_
_entity.id
_entity.type
_entity.pdbx_description
1 polymer ?
#
loop_
_entity_poly.entity_id
_entity_poly.type
_entity_poly.pdbx_seq_one_letter_code
_entity_poly.pdbx_strand_id
1 'polypeptide(L)'
;EVPGSGGDVKGGEGAADEEDEDVPDEMEDVVDKLLASLQDKDTVVRWSAAKGIGRITMRLTQDLAGDVVDAVIEAFADAEADSSWHGGCLALAELSRRGLLLPDRLAVVMPLIERAI
;
A
#
# COMPACT_ATOMS: atom_id res chain seq x y z
N GLU A 1 61.06 10.45 -8.96
CA GLU A 1 60.77 11.17 -10.21
C GLU A 1 60.30 10.12 -11.22
N VAL A 2 59.12 10.13 -11.85
CA VAL A 2 58.07 11.13 -12.16
C VAL A 2 56.68 10.45 -12.02
N PRO A 3 55.57 11.19 -11.79
CA PRO A 3 54.29 10.69 -11.29
C PRO A 3 53.21 10.49 -12.38
N GLY A 4 52.12 9.79 -12.03
CA GLY A 4 50.83 9.80 -12.75
C GLY A 4 49.75 9.35 -11.76
N SER A 5 48.90 10.24 -11.24
CA SER A 5 47.74 10.90 -11.87
C SER A 5 46.66 9.91 -12.28
N GLY A 6 45.49 9.98 -11.63
CA GLY A 6 44.26 9.43 -12.20
C GLY A 6 43.18 8.98 -11.22
N GLY A 7 42.50 9.93 -10.59
CA GLY A 7 41.04 9.90 -10.41
C GLY A 7 40.44 8.92 -9.41
N ASP A 8 40.23 9.39 -8.17
CA ASP A 8 39.15 8.90 -7.33
C ASP A 8 37.81 9.29 -7.97
N VAL A 9 37.21 8.35 -8.70
CA VAL A 9 35.82 8.46 -9.15
C VAL A 9 34.96 8.32 -7.90
N LYS A 10 34.65 9.45 -7.25
CA LYS A 10 33.60 9.54 -6.25
C LYS A 10 32.28 9.31 -7.00
N GLY A 11 31.86 8.04 -7.06
CA GLY A 11 30.57 7.64 -7.60
C GLY A 11 29.49 8.49 -6.96
N GLY A 12 28.77 9.21 -7.79
CA GLY A 12 27.71 10.11 -7.36
C GLY A 12 26.69 9.34 -6.55
N GLU A 13 26.60 9.69 -5.27
CA GLU A 13 25.35 9.57 -4.53
C GLU A 13 24.38 10.51 -5.24
N GLY A 14 23.66 9.97 -6.21
CA GLY A 14 22.35 10.48 -6.56
C GLY A 14 21.46 10.24 -5.35
N ALA A 15 21.59 11.09 -4.34
CA ALA A 15 20.44 11.48 -3.55
C ALA A 15 19.49 12.12 -4.56
N ALA A 16 18.65 11.28 -5.18
CA ALA A 16 17.38 11.77 -5.62
C ALA A 16 16.77 12.33 -4.33
N ASP A 17 16.72 13.66 -4.24
CA ASP A 17 15.72 14.31 -3.42
C ASP A 17 14.41 13.60 -3.77
N GLU A 18 14.00 12.67 -2.91
CA GLU A 18 12.59 12.35 -2.72
C GLU A 18 12.00 13.68 -2.26
N GLU A 19 11.74 14.56 -3.23
CA GLU A 19 10.87 15.69 -3.04
C GLU A 19 9.63 15.06 -2.40
N ASP A 20 9.36 15.43 -1.15
CA ASP A 20 8.08 15.23 -0.49
C ASP A 20 7.03 15.77 -1.47
N GLU A 21 6.55 14.92 -2.40
CA GLU A 21 5.47 15.27 -3.30
C GLU A 21 4.29 15.49 -2.36
N ASP A 22 3.93 16.76 -2.15
CA ASP A 22 2.77 17.17 -1.36
C ASP A 22 1.56 16.38 -1.88
N VAL A 23 1.23 15.29 -1.19
CA VAL A 23 0.05 14.48 -1.47
C VAL A 23 -1.14 15.37 -1.13
N PRO A 24 -2.01 15.71 -2.10
CA PRO A 24 -3.12 16.62 -1.83
C PRO A 24 -4.02 16.06 -0.74
N ASP A 25 -4.54 16.91 0.16
CA ASP A 25 -5.44 16.51 1.25
C ASP A 25 -6.65 15.72 0.72
N GLU A 26 -7.13 16.02 -0.50
CA GLU A 26 -8.22 15.29 -1.13
C GLU A 26 -7.90 13.80 -1.38
N MET A 27 -6.63 13.41 -1.37
CA MET A 27 -6.22 12.01 -1.51
C MET A 27 -6.58 11.18 -0.28
N GLU A 28 -6.42 11.72 0.93
CA GLU A 28 -6.88 11.06 2.17
C GLU A 28 -8.38 10.77 2.07
N ASP A 29 -9.11 11.81 1.66
CA ASP A 29 -10.54 11.81 1.42
C ASP A 29 -10.99 10.76 0.38
N VAL A 30 -10.15 10.49 -0.62
CA VAL A 30 -10.37 9.43 -1.63
C VAL A 30 -10.04 8.06 -1.06
N VAL A 31 -8.94 7.91 -0.31
CA VAL A 31 -8.56 6.64 0.33
C VAL A 31 -9.64 6.19 1.31
N ASP A 32 -10.15 7.08 2.15
CA ASP A 32 -11.22 6.79 3.11
C ASP A 32 -12.50 6.29 2.42
N LYS A 33 -12.91 6.95 1.34
CA LYS A 33 -14.08 6.53 0.55
C LYS A 33 -13.88 5.14 -0.06
N LEU A 34 -12.66 4.83 -0.51
CA LEU A 34 -12.34 3.51 -1.04
C LEU A 34 -12.31 2.44 0.06
N LEU A 35 -11.75 2.75 1.23
CA LEU A 35 -11.73 1.86 2.40
C LEU A 35 -13.15 1.50 2.84
N ALA A 36 -14.03 2.49 2.99
CA ALA A 36 -15.43 2.26 3.30
C ALA A 36 -16.14 1.41 2.22
N SER A 37 -15.80 1.63 0.94
CA SER A 37 -16.37 0.89 -0.19
C SER A 37 -15.93 -0.57 -0.27
N LEU A 38 -14.90 -0.99 0.48
CA LEU A 38 -14.54 -2.41 0.61
C LEU A 38 -15.64 -3.21 1.30
N GLN A 39 -16.49 -2.57 2.10
CA GLN A 39 -17.56 -3.25 2.85
C GLN A 39 -18.92 -3.16 2.14
N ASP A 40 -18.97 -2.53 0.97
CA ASP A 40 -20.22 -2.31 0.23
C ASP A 40 -20.94 -3.62 -0.07
N LYS A 41 -22.27 -3.59 -0.15
CA LYS A 41 -23.11 -4.76 -0.45
C LYS A 41 -22.83 -5.34 -1.85
N ASP A 42 -22.51 -4.49 -2.81
CA ASP A 42 -22.33 -4.86 -4.21
C ASP A 42 -20.88 -5.26 -4.49
N THR A 43 -20.67 -6.50 -4.94
CA THR A 43 -19.33 -7.05 -5.23
C THR A 43 -18.53 -6.19 -6.21
N VAL A 44 -19.21 -5.58 -7.19
CA VAL A 44 -18.56 -4.71 -8.18
C VAL A 44 -17.94 -3.47 -7.53
N VAL A 45 -18.61 -2.92 -6.50
CA VAL A 45 -18.10 -1.77 -5.73
C VAL A 45 -16.86 -2.19 -4.95
N ARG A 46 -16.93 -3.31 -4.21
CA ARG A 46 -15.77 -3.85 -3.45
C ARG A 46 -14.54 -4.10 -4.33
N TRP A 47 -14.72 -4.73 -5.49
CA TRP A 47 -13.63 -5.01 -6.42
C TRP A 47 -13.04 -3.73 -7.03
N SER A 48 -13.90 -2.75 -7.34
CA SER A 48 -13.46 -1.46 -7.86
C SER A 48 -12.66 -0.68 -6.81
N ALA A 49 -13.11 -0.73 -5.55
CA ALA A 49 -12.45 -0.11 -4.41
C ALA A 49 -11.05 -0.70 -4.16
N ALA A 50 -10.94 -2.04 -4.07
CA ALA A 50 -9.67 -2.74 -3.93
C ALA A 50 -8.67 -2.38 -5.05
N LYS A 51 -9.16 -2.28 -6.30
CA LYS A 51 -8.34 -1.84 -7.44
C LYS A 51 -7.91 -0.40 -7.34
N GLY A 52 -8.79 0.48 -6.86
CA GLY A 52 -8.52 1.88 -6.60
C GLY A 52 -7.38 2.03 -5.59
N ILE A 53 -7.52 1.40 -4.42
CA ILE A 53 -6.50 1.36 -3.35
C ILE A 53 -5.16 0.94 -3.94
N GLY A 54 -5.08 -0.27 -4.53
CA GLY A 54 -3.81 -0.74 -5.07
C GLY A 54 -3.20 0.16 -6.15
N ARG A 55 -4.00 0.92 -6.91
CA ARG A 55 -3.47 1.89 -7.89
C ARG A 55 -2.92 3.14 -7.22
N ILE A 56 -3.62 3.69 -6.24
CA ILE A 56 -3.23 4.90 -5.52
C ILE A 56 -1.97 4.61 -4.70
N THR A 57 -1.96 3.53 -3.93
CA THR A 57 -0.84 3.15 -3.06
C THR A 57 0.49 2.99 -3.81
N MET A 58 0.49 2.55 -5.08
CA MET A 58 1.71 2.47 -5.91
C MET A 58 2.35 3.82 -6.28
N ARG A 59 1.65 4.93 -6.02
CA ARG A 59 2.11 6.29 -6.33
C ARG A 59 2.49 7.07 -5.08
N LEU A 60 2.36 6.45 -3.91
CA LEU A 60 2.72 7.07 -2.64
C LEU A 60 4.17 6.72 -2.29
N THR A 61 4.76 7.52 -1.40
CA THR A 61 6.01 7.16 -0.74
C THR A 61 5.84 5.86 0.03
N GLN A 62 6.97 5.21 0.37
CA GLN A 62 6.94 3.93 1.08
C GLN A 62 6.19 4.02 2.42
N ASP A 63 6.36 5.12 3.15
CA ASP A 63 5.73 5.33 4.46
C ASP A 63 4.21 5.47 4.31
N LEU A 64 3.73 6.36 3.44
CA LEU A 64 2.30 6.52 3.17
C LEU A 64 1.66 5.26 2.57
N ALA A 65 2.41 4.51 1.75
CA ALA A 65 1.95 3.22 1.27
C ALA A 65 1.76 2.21 2.41
N GLY A 66 2.65 2.24 3.41
CA GLY A 66 2.53 1.49 4.66
C GLY A 66 1.27 1.86 5.44
N ASP A 67 0.99 3.16 5.60
CA ASP A 67 -0.20 3.64 6.29
C ASP A 67 -1.50 3.14 5.63
N VAL A 68 -1.55 3.12 4.30
CA VAL A 68 -2.72 2.56 3.58
C VAL A 68 -2.86 1.04 3.80
N VAL A 69 -1.75 0.30 3.87
CA VAL A 69 -1.80 -1.15 4.18
C VAL A 69 -2.34 -1.37 5.59
N ASP A 70 -1.86 -0.59 6.55
CA ASP A 70 -2.28 -0.70 7.95
C ASP A 70 -3.77 -0.31 8.09
N ALA A 71 -4.23 0.74 7.40
CA ALA A 71 -5.65 1.11 7.33
C ALA A 71 -6.54 0.03 6.69
N VAL A 72 -6.05 -0.65 5.64
CA VAL A 72 -6.75 -1.80 5.04
C VAL A 72 -6.89 -2.92 6.07
N ILE A 73 -5.81 -3.26 6.78
CA ILE A 73 -5.81 -4.29 7.83
C ILE A 73 -6.82 -3.95 8.93
N GLU A 74 -6.80 -2.72 9.43
CA GLU A 74 -7.72 -2.24 10.46
C GLU A 74 -9.18 -2.27 10.02
N ALA A 75 -9.46 -1.89 8.76
CA ALA A 75 -10.81 -1.80 8.22
C ALA A 75 -11.60 -3.13 8.24
N PHE A 76 -10.94 -4.28 8.40
CA PHE A 76 -11.63 -5.55 8.59
C PHE A 76 -11.06 -6.43 9.70
N ALA A 77 -10.16 -5.93 10.56
CA ALA A 77 -9.68 -6.65 11.74
C ALA A 77 -10.83 -6.96 12.72
N ASP A 78 -11.80 -6.04 12.83
CA ASP A 78 -13.04 -6.18 13.61
C ASP A 78 -14.26 -6.48 12.74
N ALA A 79 -14.05 -7.02 11.53
CA ALA A 79 -15.14 -7.34 10.63
C ALA A 79 -16.00 -8.48 11.17
N GLU A 80 -17.31 -8.25 11.25
CA GLU A 80 -18.31 -9.27 11.58
C GLU A 80 -19.14 -9.68 10.35
N ALA A 81 -18.94 -9.00 9.20
CA ALA A 81 -19.74 -9.19 7.99
C ALA A 81 -18.90 -9.77 6.84
N ASP A 82 -19.47 -10.75 6.13
CA ASP A 82 -18.87 -11.40 4.95
C ASP A 82 -18.42 -10.39 3.87
N SER A 83 -19.13 -9.28 3.70
CA SER A 83 -18.75 -8.23 2.76
C SER A 83 -17.41 -7.59 3.10
N SER A 84 -17.13 -7.40 4.39
CA SER A 84 -15.89 -6.79 4.88
C SER A 84 -14.71 -7.74 4.72
N TRP A 85 -14.88 -9.02 5.08
CA TRP A 85 -13.88 -10.06 4.81
C TRP A 85 -13.55 -10.18 3.32
N HIS A 86 -14.58 -10.23 2.48
CA HIS A 86 -14.39 -10.33 1.03
C HIS A 86 -13.68 -9.11 0.45
N GLY A 87 -14.08 -7.89 0.81
CA GLY A 87 -13.41 -6.67 0.38
C GLY A 87 -11.96 -6.57 0.86
N GLY A 88 -11.73 -6.90 2.13
CA GLY A 88 -10.41 -6.94 2.73
C GLY A 88 -9.46 -7.87 1.99
N CYS A 89 -9.88 -9.12 1.76
CA CYS A 89 -9.09 -10.08 0.99
C CYS A 89 -8.81 -9.61 -0.45
N LEU A 90 -9.77 -8.94 -1.11
CA LEU A 90 -9.55 -8.35 -2.44
C LEU A 90 -8.50 -7.24 -2.40
N ALA A 91 -8.55 -6.35 -1.41
CA ALA A 91 -7.58 -5.28 -1.24
C ALA A 91 -6.18 -5.84 -0.97
N LEU A 92 -6.04 -6.78 -0.03
CA LEU A 92 -4.78 -7.47 0.26
C LEU A 92 -4.21 -8.17 -0.98
N ALA A 93 -5.06 -8.81 -1.79
CA ALA A 93 -4.63 -9.44 -3.04
C ALA A 93 -4.13 -8.41 -4.06
N GLU A 94 -4.82 -7.26 -4.21
CA GLU A 94 -4.38 -6.19 -5.11
C GLU A 94 -3.06 -5.56 -4.63
N LEU A 95 -2.88 -5.36 -3.32
CA LEU A 95 -1.63 -4.86 -2.72
C LEU A 95 -0.48 -5.86 -2.92
N SER A 96 -0.72 -7.15 -2.63
CA SER A 96 0.26 -8.23 -2.82
C SER A 96 0.70 -8.35 -4.28
N ARG A 97 -0.25 -8.29 -5.23
CA ARG A 97 0.03 -8.36 -6.67
C ARG A 97 0.97 -7.25 -7.16
N ARG A 98 1.07 -6.15 -6.42
CA ARG A 98 1.90 -4.99 -6.75
C ARG A 98 3.19 -4.91 -5.93
N GLY A 99 3.43 -5.88 -5.04
CA GLY A 99 4.58 -5.86 -4.13
C GLY A 99 4.45 -4.84 -3.00
N LEU A 100 3.24 -4.34 -2.72
CA LEU A 100 3.00 -3.36 -1.65
C LEU A 100 2.78 -4.03 -0.29
N LEU A 101 2.38 -5.31 -0.28
CA LEU A 101 2.32 -6.09 0.96
C LEU A 101 3.69 -6.71 1.23
N LEU A 102 4.47 -6.05 2.08
CA LEU A 102 5.83 -6.49 2.43
C LEU A 102 5.83 -7.78 3.28
N PRO A 103 6.87 -8.63 3.19
CA PRO A 103 6.96 -9.87 3.96
C PRO A 103 6.76 -9.70 5.47
N ASP A 104 7.26 -8.61 6.05
CA ASP A 104 7.15 -8.33 7.49
C ASP A 104 5.70 -8.14 7.96
N ARG A 105 4.79 -7.76 7.05
CA ARG A 105 3.35 -7.62 7.33
C ARG A 105 2.62 -8.97 7.31
N LEU A 106 3.21 -10.04 6.77
CA LEU A 106 2.56 -11.35 6.66
C LEU A 106 2.20 -11.95 8.02
N ALA A 107 2.99 -11.68 9.06
CA ALA A 107 2.70 -12.15 10.41
C ALA A 107 1.37 -11.61 10.96
N VAL A 108 0.95 -10.43 10.51
CA VAL A 108 -0.32 -9.80 10.90
C VAL A 108 -1.45 -10.20 9.93
N VAL A 109 -1.15 -10.25 8.62
CA VAL A 109 -2.16 -10.50 7.59
C VAL A 109 -2.63 -11.96 7.56
N MET A 110 -1.74 -12.93 7.76
CA MET A 110 -2.09 -14.35 7.65
C MET A 110 -3.20 -14.78 8.63
N PRO A 111 -3.14 -14.45 9.93
CA PRO A 111 -4.24 -14.73 10.86
C PRO A 111 -5.57 -14.09 10.47
N LEU A 112 -5.56 -12.92 9.82
CA LEU A 112 -6.78 -12.25 9.37
C LEU A 112 -7.41 -12.96 8.18
N ILE A 113 -6.59 -13.45 7.23
CA ILE A 113 -7.08 -14.26 6.11
C ILE A 113 -7.66 -15.58 6.63
N GLU A 114 -7.03 -16.21 7.62
CA GLU A 114 -7.53 -17.44 8.24
C GLU A 114 -8.90 -17.24 8.89
N ARG A 115 -9.16 -16.07 9.49
CA ARG A 115 -10.49 -15.72 10.04
C ARG A 115 -11.57 -15.52 8.97
N ALA A 116 -11.18 -15.26 7.72
CA ALA A 116 -12.10 -15.01 6.61
C ALA A 116 -12.55 -16.28 5.87
N ILE A 117 -12.08 -17.47 6.29
CA ILE A 117 -12.36 -18.79 5.69
C ILE A 117 -13.25 -19.61 6.62
#